data_AF-A0A951FX74-F1
#
_entry.id   AF-A0A951FX74-F1
#
_cell.length_a   1.000
_cell.length_b   1.000
_cell.length_c   1.000
_cell.angle_alpha   90.00
_cell.angle_beta   90.00
_cell.angle_gamma   90.00
#
_symmetry.space_group_name_H-M   'P 1'
#
loop_
_entity.id
_entity.type
_entity.pdbx_description
1 polymer ?
#
loop_
_entity_poly.entity_id
_entity_poly.type
_entity_poly.pdbx_seq_one_letter_code
_entity_poly.pdbx_strand_id
1 'polypeptide(L)'
;MAHAVAYQFSRGSLQSVWSALGIESLQPLGQAAVLGLIAGAVVKLRREPDLARDRARMAALSASILIGLQLSADYWAFLYLVWMVPLVCYALYAEQTEAELADARVSIPRALDPAPAPAR
;
A
#
# COMPACT_ATOMS: atom_id res chain seq x y z
N MET A 1 -11.78 -20.26 31.08
CA MET A 1 -11.68 -19.44 29.85
C MET A 1 -10.88 -18.16 30.07
N ALA A 2 -11.18 -17.33 31.08
CA ALA A 2 -10.40 -16.11 31.37
C ALA A 2 -8.89 -16.37 31.56
N HIS A 3 -8.51 -17.47 32.22
CA HIS A 3 -7.11 -17.87 32.38
C HIS A 3 -6.43 -18.22 31.05
N ALA A 4 -7.15 -18.87 30.12
CA ALA A 4 -6.63 -19.18 28.80
C ALA A 4 -6.47 -17.91 27.94
N VAL A 5 -7.42 -16.97 28.04
CA VAL A 5 -7.32 -15.64 27.41
C VAL A 5 -6.14 -14.86 27.97
N ALA A 6 -5.98 -14.79 29.29
CA ALA A 6 -4.84 -14.14 29.93
C ALA A 6 -3.50 -14.78 29.52
N TYR A 7 -3.47 -16.11 29.40
CA TYR A 7 -2.29 -16.82 28.92
C TYR A 7 -1.94 -16.48 27.46
N GLN A 8 -2.92 -16.22 26.58
CA GLN A 8 -2.62 -15.77 25.21
C GLN A 8 -1.89 -14.42 25.20
N PHE A 9 -2.21 -13.52 26.15
CA PHE A 9 -1.54 -12.22 26.26
C PHE A 9 -0.13 -12.31 26.88
N SER A 10 0.20 -13.38 27.59
CA SER A 10 1.53 -13.57 28.17
C SER A 10 2.49 -14.31 27.23
N ARG A 11 2.02 -14.78 26.08
CA ARG A 11 2.83 -15.53 25.11
C ARG A 11 3.62 -14.55 24.25
N GLY A 12 4.82 -14.19 24.71
CA GLY A 12 5.80 -13.54 23.85
C GLY A 12 6.18 -14.45 22.69
N SER A 13 6.16 -13.92 21.47
CA SER A 13 6.59 -14.62 20.26
C SER A 13 7.99 -14.16 19.89
N LEU A 14 8.92 -15.12 19.74
CA LEU A 14 10.27 -14.84 19.20
C LEU A 14 10.24 -14.29 17.76
N GLN A 15 9.09 -14.37 17.11
CA GLN A 15 8.85 -13.88 15.76
C GLN A 15 8.08 -12.55 15.73
N SER A 16 7.88 -11.91 16.90
CA SER A 16 7.36 -10.55 17.00
C SER A 16 8.52 -9.55 16.84
N VAL A 17 8.38 -8.57 15.95
CA VAL A 17 9.36 -7.48 15.79
C VAL A 17 9.47 -6.67 17.09
N TRP A 18 8.35 -6.46 17.78
CA TRP A 18 8.30 -5.70 19.03
C TRP A 18 9.03 -6.42 20.15
N SER A 19 8.86 -7.75 20.25
CA SER A 19 9.56 -8.54 21.26
C SER A 19 11.03 -8.74 20.95
N ALA A 20 11.38 -8.90 19.66
CA ALA A 20 12.78 -8.94 19.23
C ALA A 20 13.53 -7.64 19.57
N LEU A 21 12.83 -6.50 19.62
CA LEU A 21 13.39 -5.19 19.96
C LEU A 21 13.18 -4.80 21.45
N GLY A 22 12.47 -5.61 22.25
CA GLY A 22 12.17 -5.32 23.66
C GLY A 22 11.28 -4.09 23.88
N ILE A 23 10.39 -3.79 22.93
CA ILE A 23 9.50 -2.61 22.91
C ILE A 23 8.03 -3.01 22.76
N GLU A 24 7.61 -4.12 23.38
CA GLU A 24 6.24 -4.64 23.30
C GLU A 24 5.19 -3.63 23.76
N SER A 25 5.54 -2.75 24.70
CA SER A 25 4.66 -1.68 25.18
C SER A 25 4.28 -0.66 24.10
N LEU A 26 5.06 -0.55 23.02
CA LEU A 26 4.78 0.33 21.87
C LEU A 26 3.95 -0.34 20.77
N GLN A 27 3.77 -1.66 20.81
CA GLN A 27 2.97 -2.38 19.81
C GLN A 27 1.54 -1.86 19.67
N PRO A 28 0.81 -1.48 20.75
CA PRO A 28 -0.52 -0.87 20.63
C PRO A 28 -0.51 0.44 19.84
N LEU A 29 0.59 1.21 19.87
CA LEU A 29 0.72 2.42 19.08
C LEU A 29 0.83 2.11 17.58
N GLY A 30 1.60 1.07 17.22
CA GLY A 30 1.66 0.56 15.85
C GLY A 30 0.29 0.09 15.34
N GLN A 31 -0.42 -0.68 16.16
CA GLN A 31 -1.79 -1.13 15.87
C GLN A 31 -2.74 0.06 15.67
N ALA A 32 -2.69 1.06 16.56
CA ALA A 32 -3.48 2.28 16.43
C ALA A 32 -3.15 3.06 15.15
N ALA A 33 -1.88 3.14 14.77
CA ALA A 33 -1.46 3.79 13.52
C ALA A 33 -2.02 3.08 12.28
N VAL A 34 -2.02 1.73 12.26
CA VAL A 34 -2.61 0.95 11.16
C VAL A 34 -4.12 1.13 11.09
N LEU A 35 -4.81 1.10 12.23
CA LEU A 35 -6.25 1.38 12.28
C LEU A 35 -6.56 2.80 11.81
N GLY A 36 -5.73 3.77 12.20
CA GLY A 36 -5.82 5.15 11.72
C GLY A 36 -5.62 5.26 10.21
N LEU A 37 -4.65 4.54 9.64
CA LEU A 37 -4.43 4.44 8.19
C LEU A 37 -5.66 3.88 7.48
N ILE A 38 -6.23 2.79 7.97
CA ILE A 38 -7.44 2.17 7.40
C ILE A 38 -8.63 3.14 7.49
N ALA A 39 -8.85 3.78 8.64
CA ALA A 39 -9.93 4.74 8.81
C ALA A 39 -9.77 5.94 7.86
N GLY A 40 -8.55 6.49 7.76
CA GLY A 40 -8.23 7.59 6.84
C GLY A 40 -8.43 7.19 5.38
N ALA A 41 -8.01 5.98 5.01
CA ALA A 41 -8.21 5.40 3.69
C ALA A 41 -9.71 5.31 3.34
N VAL A 42 -10.53 4.78 4.24
CA VAL A 42 -11.98 4.67 4.06
C VAL A 42 -12.62 6.05 3.90
N VAL A 43 -12.27 7.01 4.76
CA VAL A 43 -12.79 8.38 4.66
C VAL A 43 -12.41 9.02 3.34
N LYS A 44 -11.16 8.87 2.91
CA LYS A 44 -10.65 9.44 1.65
C LYS A 44 -11.35 8.83 0.43
N LEU A 45 -11.43 7.49 0.36
CA LEU A 45 -12.11 6.78 -0.73
C LEU A 45 -13.61 7.09 -0.81
N ARG A 46 -14.26 7.36 0.34
CA ARG A 46 -15.65 7.81 0.37
C ARG A 46 -15.85 9.23 -0.14
N ARG A 47 -14.89 10.13 0.10
CA ARG A 47 -14.96 11.53 -0.34
C ARG A 47 -14.58 11.69 -1.81
N GLU A 48 -13.67 10.84 -2.30
CA GLU A 48 -13.11 10.91 -3.64
C GLU A 48 -13.19 9.52 -4.29
N PRO A 49 -14.36 9.10 -4.80
CA PRO A 49 -14.55 7.77 -5.36
C PRO A 49 -13.69 7.51 -6.61
N ASP A 50 -13.25 8.57 -7.30
CA ASP A 50 -12.34 8.44 -8.43
C ASP A 50 -10.96 7.91 -8.02
N LEU A 51 -10.52 8.11 -6.77
CA LEU A 51 -9.30 7.48 -6.26
C LEU A 51 -9.40 5.96 -6.22
N ALA A 52 -10.61 5.41 -6.05
CA ALA A 52 -10.82 3.96 -6.05
C ALA A 52 -10.67 3.35 -7.46
N ARG A 53 -10.72 4.18 -8.51
CA ARG A 53 -10.54 3.75 -9.91
C ARG A 53 -9.07 3.68 -10.31
N ASP A 54 -8.21 4.40 -9.60
CA ASP A 54 -6.77 4.36 -9.78
C ASP A 54 -6.19 3.08 -9.16
N ARG A 55 -5.87 2.12 -10.03
CA ARG A 55 -5.36 0.80 -9.61
C ARG A 55 -3.99 0.88 -8.95
N ALA A 56 -3.12 1.80 -9.40
CA ALA A 56 -1.78 1.97 -8.85
C ALA A 56 -1.85 2.47 -7.41
N ARG A 57 -2.66 3.50 -7.17
CA ARG A 57 -2.91 4.03 -5.81
C ARG A 57 -3.57 3.00 -4.90
N MET A 58 -4.54 2.25 -5.42
CA MET A 58 -5.19 1.19 -4.64
C MET A 58 -4.21 0.08 -4.25
N ALA A 59 -3.33 -0.34 -5.16
CA ALA A 59 -2.28 -1.31 -4.84
C ALA A 59 -1.30 -0.78 -3.80
N ALA A 60 -0.85 0.48 -3.92
CA ALA A 60 0.03 1.12 -2.94
C ALA A 60 -0.61 1.21 -1.55
N LEU A 61 -1.89 1.56 -1.51
CA LEU A 61 -2.68 1.65 -0.28
C LEU A 61 -2.86 0.28 0.38
N SER A 62 -3.24 -0.74 -0.41
CA SER A 62 -3.38 -2.12 0.06
C SER A 62 -2.04 -2.67 0.56
N ALA A 63 -0.94 -2.43 -0.17
CA ALA A 63 0.40 -2.81 0.27
C ALA A 63 0.77 -2.15 1.60
N SER A 64 0.54 -0.84 1.75
CA SER A 64 0.82 -0.10 2.97
C SER A 64 0.05 -0.65 4.18
N ILE A 65 -1.24 -0.97 3.99
CA ILE A 65 -2.07 -1.57 5.04
C ILE A 65 -1.56 -2.97 5.41
N LEU A 66 -1.23 -3.82 4.43
CA LEU A 66 -0.71 -5.17 4.69
C LEU A 66 0.65 -5.14 5.40
N ILE A 67 1.56 -4.27 4.97
CA ILE A 67 2.85 -4.06 5.64
C ILE A 67 2.62 -3.64 7.09
N GLY A 68 1.78 -2.62 7.31
CA GLY A 68 1.47 -2.14 8.66
C GLY A 68 0.86 -3.23 9.55
N LEU A 69 -0.10 -3.98 9.01
CA LEU A 69 -0.75 -5.10 9.71
C LEU A 69 0.26 -6.17 10.12
N GLN A 70 1.13 -6.58 9.20
CA GLN A 70 2.17 -7.58 9.45
C GLN A 70 3.19 -7.10 10.50
N LEU A 71 3.58 -5.83 10.46
CA LEU A 71 4.48 -5.24 11.45
C LEU A 71 3.83 -5.10 12.83
N SER A 72 2.51 -4.87 12.88
CA SER A 72 1.76 -4.69 14.14
C SER A 72 1.31 -6.01 14.78
N ALA A 73 1.40 -7.12 14.03
CA ALA A 73 1.06 -8.44 14.51
C ALA A 73 2.10 -8.97 15.49
N ASP A 74 1.64 -9.81 16.43
CA ASP A 74 2.52 -10.46 17.42
C ASP A 74 3.28 -11.67 16.84
N TYR A 75 3.05 -12.01 15.57
CA TYR A 75 3.73 -13.09 14.89
C TYR A 75 4.00 -12.73 13.44
N TRP A 76 5.28 -12.71 13.04
CA TRP A 76 5.68 -12.47 11.67
C TRP A 76 6.42 -13.68 11.08
N ALA A 77 6.00 -14.10 9.89
CA ALA A 77 6.69 -15.12 9.12
C ALA A 77 7.04 -14.59 7.73
N PHE A 78 8.22 -14.95 7.23
CA PHE A 78 8.69 -14.60 5.88
C PHE A 78 7.68 -14.94 4.77
N LEU A 79 6.89 -16.00 4.96
CA LEU A 79 5.87 -16.40 3.99
C LEU A 79 4.85 -15.29 3.70
N TYR A 80 4.62 -14.36 4.63
CA TYR A 80 3.70 -13.24 4.44
C TYR A 80 4.18 -12.20 3.41
N LEU A 81 5.46 -12.23 3.00
CA LEU A 81 5.94 -11.44 1.87
C LEU A 81 5.11 -11.70 0.60
N VAL A 82 4.64 -12.94 0.39
CA VAL A 82 3.87 -13.31 -0.80
C VAL A 82 2.57 -12.50 -0.95
N TRP A 83 2.04 -11.97 0.16
CA TRP A 83 0.80 -11.20 0.15
C TRP A 83 1.01 -9.72 -0.13
N MET A 84 2.20 -9.17 0.14
CA MET A 84 2.45 -7.74 -0.03
C MET A 84 3.40 -7.41 -1.18
N VAL A 85 4.38 -8.28 -1.49
CA VAL A 85 5.36 -8.05 -2.56
C VAL A 85 4.71 -7.80 -3.92
N PRO A 86 3.71 -8.59 -4.39
CA PRO A 86 3.07 -8.33 -5.68
C PRO A 86 2.41 -6.95 -5.77
N LEU A 87 1.81 -6.48 -4.67
CA LEU A 87 1.16 -5.17 -4.61
C LEU A 87 2.17 -4.03 -4.61
N VAL A 88 3.29 -4.18 -3.88
CA VAL A 88 4.40 -3.23 -3.90
C VAL A 88 4.99 -3.13 -5.30
N CYS A 89 5.30 -4.26 -5.93
CA CYS A 89 5.81 -4.28 -7.29
C CYS A 89 4.83 -3.62 -8.26
N TYR A 90 3.55 -3.99 -8.20
CA TYR A 90 2.53 -3.40 -9.08
C TYR A 90 2.44 -1.88 -8.90
N ALA A 91 2.41 -1.38 -7.67
CA ALA A 91 2.36 0.05 -7.40
C ALA A 91 3.55 0.81 -7.98
N LEU A 92 4.77 0.27 -7.81
CA LEU A 92 6.00 0.88 -8.31
C LEU A 92 6.08 0.87 -9.84
N TYR A 93 5.69 -0.24 -10.49
CA TYR A 93 5.74 -0.35 -11.96
C TYR A 93 4.62 0.41 -12.67
N ALA A 94 3.45 0.55 -12.04
CA ALA A 94 2.33 1.28 -12.64
C ALA A 94 2.63 2.79 -12.75
N GLU A 95 3.30 3.37 -11.75
CA GLU A 95 3.69 4.79 -11.76
C GLU A 95 4.69 5.11 -12.89
N GLN A 96 5.66 4.22 -13.12
CA GLN A 96 6.62 4.35 -14.22
C GLN A 96 5.93 4.30 -15.58
N THR A 97 4.99 3.37 -15.76
CA THR A 97 4.26 3.20 -17.02
C THR A 97 3.43 4.44 -17.37
N GLU A 98 2.76 5.05 -16.39
CA GLU A 98 1.99 6.28 -16.62
C GLU A 98 2.87 7.47 -16.97
N ALA A 99 4.04 7.59 -16.32
CA ALA A 99 5.02 8.63 -16.63
C ALA A 99 5.59 8.48 -18.06
N GLU A 100 5.94 7.27 -18.46
CA GLU A 100 6.42 6.97 -19.83
C GLU A 100 5.35 7.27 -20.89
N LEU A 101 4.09 6.89 -20.64
CA LEU A 101 2.97 7.20 -21.55
C LEU A 101 2.71 8.71 -21.67
N ALA A 102 2.88 9.47 -20.59
CA ALA A 102 2.73 10.91 -20.61
C ALA A 102 3.85 11.57 -21.44
N ASP A 103 5.10 11.15 -21.26
CA ASP A 103 6.25 11.64 -22.02
C ASP A 103 6.14 11.28 -23.52
N ALA A 104 5.70 10.06 -23.82
CA ALA A 104 5.41 9.63 -25.19
C ALA A 104 4.34 10.50 -25.86
N ARG A 105 3.27 10.88 -25.14
CA ARG A 105 2.22 11.77 -25.69
C ARG A 105 2.69 13.20 -25.95
N VAL A 106 3.61 13.71 -25.15
CA VAL A 106 4.21 15.04 -25.33
C VAL A 106 5.22 15.03 -26.47
N SER A 107 5.97 13.93 -26.62
CA SER A 107 7.01 13.78 -27.63
C SER A 107 6.50 13.39 -29.02
N ILE A 108 5.31 12.76 -29.14
CA ILE A 108 4.63 12.63 -30.44
C ILE A 108 4.36 14.04 -30.96
N PRO A 109 5.07 14.50 -32.00
CA PRO A 109 4.86 15.83 -32.50
C PRO A 109 3.43 15.91 -33.04
N ARG A 110 2.93 17.14 -33.16
CA ARG A 110 1.83 17.53 -34.03
C ARG A 110 2.14 17.26 -35.53
N ALA A 111 2.81 16.14 -35.82
CA ALA A 111 3.15 15.62 -37.15
C ALA A 111 1.90 15.16 -37.93
N LEU A 112 0.72 15.25 -37.31
CA LEU A 112 -0.57 15.11 -37.97
C LEU A 112 -1.27 16.47 -38.22
N ASP A 113 -0.57 17.61 -38.09
CA ASP A 113 -1.08 18.82 -38.73
C ASP A 113 -1.22 18.50 -40.22
N PRO A 114 -2.43 18.56 -40.80
CA PRO A 114 -2.65 18.23 -42.19
C PRO A 114 -1.76 19.13 -43.03
N ALA A 115 -1.05 18.51 -44.00
CA ALA A 115 -0.20 19.25 -44.92
C ALA A 115 -0.97 20.46 -45.49
N PRO A 116 -0.36 21.65 -45.56
CA PRO A 116 -1.05 22.85 -46.04
C PRO A 116 -1.66 22.57 -47.42
N ALA A 117 -2.97 22.81 -47.54
CA ALA A 117 -3.69 22.58 -48.78
C ALA A 117 -3.03 23.37 -49.92
N PRO A 118 -2.88 22.79 -51.13
CA PRO A 118 -2.20 23.46 -52.23
C PRO A 118 -2.90 24.78 -52.55
N ALA A 119 -2.13 25.87 -52.58
CA ALA A 119 -2.63 27.18 -52.98
C ALA A 119 -3.16 27.10 -54.42
N ARG A 120 -4.40 27.55 -54.60
CA ARG A 120 -5.05 27.66 -55.92
C ARG A 120 -4.56 28.89 -56.68
#